data_AF-G9ZR52-F1
#
_entry.id   AF-G9ZR52-F1
#
_cell.length_a   1.000
_cell.length_b   1.000
_cell.length_c   1.000
_cell.angle_alpha   90.00
_cell.angle_beta   90.00
_cell.angle_gamma   90.00
#
_symmetry.space_group_name_H-M   'P 1'
#
loop_
_entity.id
_entity.type
_entity.pdbx_description
1 polymer ?
#
loop_
_entity_poly.entity_id
_entity_poly.type
_entity_poly.pdbx_seq_one_letter_code
_entity_poly.pdbx_strand_id
1 'polypeptide(L)'
;MKFWKPIVLSVAGLSLGLAAANPSQSQASARSIPTSLRGTWTGVYKTTNHGYPFTIKIAKYTLAQNNYKYHLKTTKNAKASNTFTLSSKPNKKGYWRFILTSSNDKMYLKRTTKNGRAALIRYSYDENHKPVVQYLYHH
;
A
#
# COMPACT_ATOMS: atom_id res chain seq x y z
N MET A 1 -11.33 -58.12 -61.10
CA MET A 1 -10.49 -56.98 -61.54
C MET A 1 -11.30 -55.69 -61.40
N LYS A 2 -10.74 -54.68 -60.70
CA LYS A 2 -10.96 -53.21 -60.81
C LYS A 2 -12.42 -52.70 -60.97
N PHE A 3 -12.94 -51.71 -60.23
CA PHE A 3 -12.40 -50.39 -59.92
C PHE A 3 -13.16 -49.81 -58.71
N TRP A 4 -12.45 -49.36 -57.67
CA TRP A 4 -13.05 -48.55 -56.60
C TRP A 4 -12.93 -47.07 -56.99
N LYS A 5 -14.07 -46.36 -57.04
CA LYS A 5 -14.14 -44.91 -57.24
C LYS A 5 -14.16 -44.21 -55.88
N PRO A 6 -13.41 -43.12 -55.66
CA PRO A 6 -13.38 -42.40 -54.40
C PRO A 6 -14.48 -41.34 -54.37
N ILE A 7 -15.25 -41.25 -53.27
CA ILE A 7 -16.15 -40.12 -53.05
C ILE A 7 -15.93 -39.57 -51.64
N VAL A 8 -15.09 -38.53 -51.62
CA VAL A 8 -15.20 -37.25 -50.88
C VAL A 8 -15.60 -37.32 -49.40
N LEU A 9 -14.59 -37.24 -48.52
CA LEU A 9 -14.76 -36.72 -47.15
C LEU A 9 -15.03 -35.21 -47.21
N SER A 10 -16.24 -34.80 -46.83
CA SER A 10 -16.53 -33.40 -46.47
C SER A 10 -16.13 -33.17 -45.01
N VAL A 11 -14.92 -32.67 -44.80
CA VAL A 11 -14.52 -32.12 -43.49
C VAL A 11 -15.11 -30.71 -43.40
N ALA A 12 -16.23 -30.56 -42.70
CA ALA A 12 -16.76 -29.26 -42.33
C ALA A 12 -15.78 -28.60 -41.34
N GLY A 13 -15.00 -27.64 -41.82
CA GLY A 13 -14.12 -26.81 -41.01
C GLY A 13 -14.94 -25.91 -40.10
N LEU A 14 -15.12 -26.32 -38.84
CA LEU A 14 -15.51 -25.41 -37.76
C LEU A 14 -14.29 -24.56 -37.41
N SER A 15 -14.13 -23.43 -38.10
CA SER A 15 -13.23 -22.36 -37.66
C SER A 15 -13.82 -21.69 -36.41
N LEU A 16 -13.59 -22.31 -35.26
CA LEU A 16 -13.70 -21.66 -33.96
C LEU A 16 -12.60 -20.60 -33.90
N GLY A 17 -12.96 -19.37 -34.24
CA GLY A 17 -12.14 -18.20 -33.96
C GLY A 17 -11.89 -18.12 -32.46
N LEU A 18 -10.75 -18.65 -32.04
CA LEU A 18 -10.19 -18.42 -30.71
C LEU A 18 -9.83 -16.95 -30.65
N ALA A 19 -10.81 -16.12 -30.27
CA ALA A 19 -10.53 -14.79 -29.76
C ALA A 19 -9.61 -15.00 -28.55
N ALA A 20 -8.33 -14.70 -28.73
CA ALA A 20 -7.37 -14.66 -27.64
C ALA A 20 -7.88 -13.65 -26.62
N ALA A 21 -8.57 -14.14 -25.60
CA ALA A 21 -8.86 -13.38 -24.41
C ALA A 21 -7.50 -13.14 -23.75
N ASN A 22 -6.87 -12.01 -24.08
CA ASN A 22 -5.74 -11.51 -23.32
C ASN A 22 -6.19 -11.48 -21.86
N PRO A 23 -5.59 -12.26 -20.95
CA PRO A 23 -5.91 -12.13 -19.55
C PRO A 23 -5.55 -10.70 -19.19
N SER A 24 -6.58 -9.88 -18.95
CA SER A 24 -6.43 -8.55 -18.38
C SER A 24 -5.61 -8.76 -17.12
N GLN A 25 -4.37 -8.29 -17.15
CA GLN A 25 -3.40 -8.49 -16.09
C GLN A 25 -4.02 -7.86 -14.85
N SER A 26 -4.62 -8.69 -13.99
CA SER A 26 -5.33 -8.25 -12.80
C SER A 26 -4.34 -7.44 -11.98
N GLN A 27 -4.46 -6.11 -12.05
CA GLN A 27 -3.75 -5.20 -11.17
C GLN A 27 -4.16 -5.62 -9.77
N ALA A 28 -3.25 -6.29 -9.05
CA ALA A 28 -3.48 -6.70 -7.68
C ALA A 28 -3.99 -5.48 -6.91
N SER A 29 -5.28 -5.50 -6.53
CA SER A 29 -5.96 -4.34 -5.98
C SER A 29 -5.15 -3.82 -4.80
N ALA A 30 -4.65 -2.59 -4.90
CA ALA A 30 -3.80 -2.02 -3.86
C ALA A 30 -4.59 -2.03 -2.53
N ARG A 31 -4.10 -2.80 -1.55
CA ARG A 31 -4.80 -2.98 -0.28
C ARG A 31 -4.92 -1.66 0.46
N SER A 32 -6.15 -1.17 0.61
CA SER A 32 -6.39 0.11 1.28
C SER A 32 -5.80 0.16 2.70
N ILE A 33 -5.43 1.36 3.14
CA ILE A 33 -4.98 1.61 4.50
C ILE A 33 -6.14 1.28 5.48
N PRO A 34 -5.93 0.52 6.56
CA PRO A 34 -6.96 0.16 7.52
C PRO A 34 -7.71 1.37 8.05
N THR A 35 -9.04 1.25 8.18
CA THR A 35 -9.92 2.30 8.72
C THR A 35 -9.49 2.79 10.09
N SER A 36 -8.97 1.89 10.94
CA SER A 36 -8.47 2.21 12.28
C SER A 36 -7.33 3.23 12.29
N LEU A 37 -6.60 3.41 11.19
CA LEU A 37 -5.51 4.39 11.09
C LEU A 37 -5.93 5.70 10.42
N ARG A 38 -7.06 5.70 9.71
CA ARG A 38 -7.50 6.86 8.93
C ARG A 38 -7.89 8.02 9.84
N GLY A 39 -7.73 9.23 9.34
CA GLY A 39 -8.01 10.46 10.08
C GLY A 39 -6.91 11.50 9.94
N THR A 40 -7.08 12.61 10.64
CA THR A 40 -6.08 13.69 10.75
C THR A 40 -5.49 13.65 12.16
N TRP A 41 -4.17 13.51 12.23
CA TRP A 41 -3.41 13.30 13.46
C TRP A 41 -2.39 14.41 13.62
N THR A 42 -2.40 15.11 14.74
CA THR A 42 -1.43 16.19 15.03
C THR A 42 -0.53 15.78 16.19
N GLY A 43 0.76 16.09 16.08
CA GLY A 43 1.73 15.81 17.13
C GLY A 43 2.91 16.77 17.07
N VAL A 44 3.85 16.58 17.98
CA VAL A 44 5.10 17.35 18.04
C VAL A 44 6.26 16.38 17.97
N TYR A 45 7.12 16.55 16.97
CA TYR A 45 8.39 15.83 16.86
C TYR A 45 9.35 16.45 17.87
N LYS A 46 9.66 15.73 18.94
CA LYS A 46 10.67 16.20 19.92
C LYS A 46 12.06 15.82 19.41
N THR A 47 12.83 16.76 18.87
CA THR A 47 14.30 16.61 18.82
C THR A 47 14.88 17.04 20.17
N THR A 48 16.15 16.74 20.42
CA THR A 48 16.87 17.07 21.66
C THR A 48 16.78 18.54 22.05
N ASN A 49 16.57 19.46 21.10
CA ASN A 49 16.59 20.90 21.36
C ASN A 49 15.29 21.62 21.01
N HIS A 50 14.47 21.15 20.05
CA HIS A 50 13.21 21.81 19.69
C HIS A 50 12.12 20.83 19.23
N GLY A 51 10.88 21.12 19.64
CA GLY A 51 9.70 20.39 19.19
C GLY A 51 9.14 20.99 17.91
N TYR A 52 9.08 20.26 16.80
CA TYR A 52 8.41 20.73 15.58
C TYR A 52 7.01 20.12 15.47
N PRO A 53 5.93 20.93 15.40
CA PRO A 53 4.60 20.40 15.17
C PRO A 53 4.54 19.76 13.78
N PHE A 54 3.82 18.65 13.67
CA PHE A 54 3.56 18.01 12.40
C PHE A 54 2.18 17.35 12.37
N THR A 55 1.63 17.27 11.17
CA THR A 55 0.32 16.69 10.91
C THR A 55 0.49 15.48 10.00
N ILE A 56 -0.15 14.37 10.36
CA ILE A 56 -0.30 13.20 9.52
C ILE A 56 -1.78 13.05 9.14
N LYS A 57 -2.09 13.11 7.84
CA LYS A 57 -3.42 12.83 7.30
C LYS A 57 -3.42 11.51 6.56
N ILE A 58 -4.26 10.58 7.00
CA ILE A 58 -4.32 9.21 6.46
C ILE A 58 -5.71 8.99 5.85
N ALA A 59 -5.74 8.74 4.55
CA ALA A 59 -6.95 8.39 3.81
C ALA A 59 -6.87 6.95 3.27
N LYS A 60 -7.83 6.53 2.43
CA LYS A 60 -7.93 5.16 1.93
C LYS A 60 -6.65 4.67 1.22
N TYR A 61 -6.00 5.55 0.46
CA TYR A 61 -4.83 5.23 -0.38
C TYR A 61 -3.72 6.27 -0.30
N THR A 62 -3.82 7.24 0.61
CA THR A 62 -2.85 8.31 0.73
C THR A 62 -2.48 8.53 2.19
N LEU A 63 -1.22 8.90 2.38
CA LEU A 63 -0.68 9.37 3.64
C LEU A 63 -0.01 10.71 3.34
N ALA A 64 -0.43 11.77 4.00
CA ALA A 64 0.27 13.05 3.93
C ALA A 64 0.93 13.33 5.28
N GLN A 65 2.19 13.76 5.24
CA GLN A 65 2.90 14.31 6.39
C GLN A 65 3.20 15.78 6.08
N ASN A 66 2.58 16.68 6.82
CA ASN A 66 2.52 18.11 6.50
C ASN A 66 2.03 18.30 5.06
N ASN A 67 2.82 18.98 4.22
CA ASN A 67 2.49 19.25 2.82
C ASN A 67 2.93 18.12 1.85
N TYR A 68 3.67 17.12 2.34
CA TYR A 68 4.17 16.03 1.52
C TYR A 68 3.16 14.89 1.47
N LYS A 69 2.66 14.57 0.27
CA LYS A 69 1.68 13.52 0.03
C LYS A 69 2.34 12.28 -0.56
N TYR A 70 2.07 11.15 0.07
CA TYR A 70 2.50 9.83 -0.37
C TYR A 70 1.29 8.99 -0.78
N HIS A 71 1.45 8.20 -1.83
CA HIS A 71 0.41 7.38 -2.44
C HIS A 71 0.72 5.90 -2.25
N LEU A 72 -0.30 5.11 -1.93
CA LEU A 72 -0.17 3.67 -1.91
C LEU A 72 0.16 3.19 -3.31
N LYS A 73 1.22 2.39 -3.42
CA LYS A 73 1.68 1.80 -4.67
C LYS A 73 0.58 0.94 -5.30
N THR A 74 0.29 1.16 -6.57
CA THR A 74 -0.76 0.46 -7.33
C THR A 74 -0.23 -0.68 -8.20
N THR A 75 1.07 -0.71 -8.49
CA THR A 75 1.72 -1.76 -9.30
C THR A 75 2.89 -2.39 -8.53
N LYS A 76 3.45 -3.53 -8.98
CA LYS A 76 4.56 -4.19 -8.26
C LYS A 76 5.91 -3.47 -8.43
N ASN A 77 6.09 -2.75 -9.55
CA ASN A 77 7.38 -2.19 -9.95
C ASN A 77 7.51 -0.67 -9.83
N ALA A 78 6.43 0.07 -9.51
CA ALA A 78 6.51 1.53 -9.32
C ALA A 78 7.52 1.91 -8.21
N LYS A 79 8.59 2.61 -8.59
CA LYS A 79 9.54 3.22 -7.67
C LYS A 79 9.46 4.73 -7.86
N ALA A 80 8.49 5.37 -7.20
CA ALA A 80 8.39 6.81 -7.16
C ALA A 80 8.79 7.33 -5.78
N SER A 81 9.29 8.57 -5.72
CA SER A 81 9.68 9.25 -4.48
C SER A 81 8.49 9.49 -3.54
N ASN A 82 7.28 9.54 -4.09
CA ASN A 82 6.04 9.79 -3.37
C ASN A 82 5.14 8.55 -3.26
N THR A 83 5.66 7.33 -3.47
CA THR A 83 4.86 6.10 -3.28
C THR A 83 5.35 5.26 -2.10
N PHE A 84 4.43 4.53 -1.50
CA PHE A 84 4.72 3.60 -0.41
C PHE A 84 4.01 2.26 -0.58
N THR A 85 4.58 1.21 0.02
CA THR A 85 3.87 -0.07 0.22
C THR A 85 3.42 -0.20 1.67
N LEU A 86 2.35 -0.96 1.88
CA LEU A 86 1.78 -1.23 3.19
C LEU A 86 1.87 -2.73 3.50
N SER A 87 2.27 -3.08 4.72
CA SER A 87 2.22 -4.46 5.19
C SER A 87 0.81 -5.04 5.11
N SER A 88 0.67 -6.30 4.75
CA SER A 88 -0.62 -6.99 4.69
C SER A 88 -1.32 -7.11 6.06
N LYS A 89 -0.57 -7.18 7.15
CA LYS A 89 -1.12 -7.24 8.50
C LYS A 89 -0.23 -6.47 9.47
N PRO A 90 -0.75 -6.04 10.63
CA PRO A 90 0.09 -5.43 11.65
C PRO A 90 1.08 -6.47 12.20
N ASN A 91 2.20 -6.01 12.74
CA ASN A 91 3.14 -6.86 13.47
C ASN A 91 2.54 -7.35 14.80
N LYS A 92 3.26 -8.21 15.53
CA LYS A 92 2.85 -8.74 16.84
C LYS A 92 2.52 -7.66 17.89
N LYS A 93 3.03 -6.44 17.72
CA LYS A 93 2.77 -5.29 18.61
C LYS A 93 1.60 -4.41 18.14
N GLY A 94 0.97 -4.74 17.00
CA GLY A 94 -0.16 -4.00 16.43
C GLY A 94 0.22 -2.87 15.47
N TYR A 95 1.50 -2.76 15.08
CA TYR A 95 1.95 -1.70 14.16
C TYR A 95 1.83 -2.13 12.70
N TRP A 96 1.26 -1.25 11.89
CA TRP A 96 1.29 -1.32 10.43
C TRP A 96 2.57 -0.71 9.91
N ARG A 97 3.22 -1.39 8.96
CA ARG A 97 4.50 -0.96 8.38
C ARG A 97 4.25 -0.33 7.00
N PHE A 98 4.64 0.93 6.88
CA PHE A 98 4.66 1.71 5.65
C PHE A 98 6.11 1.74 5.16
N ILE A 99 6.36 1.47 3.89
CA ILE A 99 7.70 1.43 3.31
C ILE A 99 7.73 2.33 2.07
N LEU A 100 8.53 3.40 2.10
CA LEU A 100 8.74 4.26 0.93
C LEU A 100 9.41 3.45 -0.19
N THR A 101 8.90 3.57 -1.41
CA THR A 101 9.39 2.74 -2.53
C THR A 101 10.73 3.20 -3.09
N SER A 102 11.08 4.47 -2.92
CA SER A 102 12.35 5.05 -3.41
C SER A 102 13.53 4.70 -2.52
N SER A 103 13.38 4.86 -1.20
CA SER A 103 14.47 4.72 -0.22
C SER A 103 14.41 3.45 0.63
N ASN A 104 13.29 2.72 0.62
CA ASN A 104 12.97 1.66 1.58
C ASN A 104 12.86 2.14 3.04
N ASP A 105 12.71 3.46 3.27
CA ASP A 105 12.46 3.99 4.60
C ASP A 105 11.15 3.47 5.18
N LYS A 106 11.17 3.17 6.48
CA LYS A 106 10.08 2.48 7.16
C LYS A 106 9.46 3.40 8.20
N MET A 107 8.14 3.49 8.16
CA MET A 107 7.34 4.13 9.20
C MET A 107 6.36 3.13 9.78
N TYR A 108 6.22 3.13 11.10
CA TYR A 108 5.35 2.22 11.83
C TYR A 108 4.25 2.99 12.54
N LEU A 109 3.00 2.65 12.23
CA LEU A 109 1.83 3.34 12.78
C LEU A 109 0.91 2.37 13.50
N LYS A 110 0.40 2.77 14.66
CA LYS A 110 -0.57 2.00 15.45
C LYS A 110 -1.62 2.93 16.05
N ARG A 111 -2.89 2.56 15.93
CA ARG A 111 -3.98 3.21 16.66
C ARG A 111 -3.92 2.83 18.14
N THR A 112 -4.12 3.79 19.03
CA THR A 112 -4.18 3.55 20.48
C THR A 112 -5.17 4.51 21.14
N THR A 113 -5.39 4.32 22.43
CA THR A 113 -5.96 5.33 23.33
C THR A 113 -4.86 5.77 24.30
N LYS A 114 -4.78 7.06 24.60
CA LYS A 114 -3.91 7.62 25.63
C LYS A 114 -4.69 8.66 26.42
N ASN A 115 -4.76 8.49 27.74
CA ASN A 115 -5.52 9.36 28.65
C ASN A 115 -6.98 9.55 28.20
N GLY A 116 -7.66 8.45 27.85
CA GLY A 116 -9.04 8.47 27.36
C GLY A 116 -9.24 9.04 25.94
N ARG A 117 -8.18 9.60 25.32
CA ARG A 117 -8.24 10.20 24.00
C ARG A 117 -7.67 9.27 22.94
N ALA A 118 -8.34 9.23 21.79
CA ALA A 118 -7.88 8.42 20.68
C ALA A 118 -6.59 9.02 20.10
N ALA A 119 -5.54 8.21 19.99
CA ALA A 119 -4.23 8.63 19.50
C ALA A 119 -3.69 7.70 18.40
N LEU A 120 -2.71 8.18 17.65
CA LEU A 120 -1.90 7.42 16.71
C LEU A 120 -0.47 7.41 17.23
N ILE A 121 0.09 6.20 17.42
CA ILE A 121 1.50 6.03 17.72
C ILE A 121 2.27 5.99 16.42
N ARG A 122 3.25 6.87 16.27
CA ARG A 122 4.30 6.78 15.26
C ARG A 122 5.59 6.31 15.92
N TYR A 123 6.12 5.21 15.42
CA TYR A 123 7.43 4.69 15.82
C TYR A 123 8.43 4.96 14.69
N SER A 124 9.53 5.64 15.03
CA SER A 124 10.64 5.96 14.13
C SER A 124 11.97 5.83 14.87
N TYR A 125 13.08 6.10 14.19
CA TYR A 125 14.40 6.23 14.78
C TYR A 125 14.87 7.68 14.64
N ASP A 126 15.63 8.19 15.61
CA ASP A 126 16.32 9.48 15.49
C ASP A 126 17.65 9.34 14.71
N GLU A 127 18.39 10.45 14.58
CA GLU A 127 19.69 10.52 13.90
C GLU A 127 20.75 9.60 14.53
N ASN A 128 20.62 9.30 15.82
CA ASN A 128 21.50 8.39 16.55
C ASN A 128 20.97 6.94 16.56
N HIS A 129 19.99 6.64 15.71
CA HIS A 129 19.32 5.34 15.63
C HIS A 129 18.62 4.91 16.92
N LYS A 130 18.27 5.86 17.81
CA LYS A 130 17.48 5.56 19.01
C LYS A 130 15.99 5.51 18.66
N PRO A 131 15.23 4.57 19.24
CA PRO A 131 13.81 4.47 18.97
C PRO A 131 13.06 5.66 19.56
N VAL A 132 12.24 6.30 18.73
CA VAL A 132 11.39 7.43 19.13
C VAL A 132 9.92 7.03 18.97
N VAL A 133 9.16 7.19 20.05
CA VAL A 133 7.72 6.94 20.09
C VAL A 133 6.98 8.26 20.22
N GLN A 134 6.17 8.59 19.21
CA GLN A 134 5.40 9.82 19.15
C GLN A 134 3.92 9.49 19.25
N TYR A 135 3.21 10.24 20.08
CA TYR A 135 1.76 10.19 20.18
C TYR A 135 1.20 11.39 19.43
N LEU A 136 0.40 11.11 18.42
CA LEU A 136 -0.37 12.10 17.69
C LEU A 136 -1.83 11.97 18.11
N TYR A 137 -2.52 13.09 18.26
CA TYR A 137 -3.91 13.13 18.69
C TYR A 137 -4.81 13.48 17.52
N HIS A 138 -6.03 12.98 17.56
CA HIS A 138 -7.02 13.31 16.53
C HIS A 138 -7.36 14.80 16.66
N HIS A 139 -7.37 15.51 15.53
CA HIS A 139 -7.91 16.87 15.46
C HIS A 139 -9.44 16.85 15.46
#